data_AF-A0A1W6KAN2-F1
#
_entry.id   AF-A0A1W6KAN2-F1
#
_cell.length_a   1.000
_cell.length_b   1.000
_cell.length_c   1.000
_cell.angle_alpha   90.00
_cell.angle_beta   90.00
_cell.angle_gamma   90.00
#
_symmetry.space_group_name_H-M   'P 1'
#
loop_
_entity.id
_entity.type
_entity.pdbx_description
1 polymer ?
#
loop_
_entity_poly.entity_id
_entity_poly.type
_entity_poly.pdbx_seq_one_letter_code
_entity_poly.pdbx_strand_id
1 'polypeptide(L)' 'MSAKVRVTHEELGEFVFSTRDISDGGVFIVVDTEPFAPSIGDSVQVQVQGLPVPAPVLDMVVVRKTNDGFGLQFADQ' A
#
# COMPACT_ATOMS: atom_id res chain seq x y z
N MET A 1 -4.45 15.28 -7.65
CA MET A 1 -4.88 14.65 -6.38
C MET A 1 -4.21 13.29 -6.31
N SER A 2 -3.60 12.94 -5.18
CA SER A 2 -3.14 11.57 -4.91
C SER A 2 -4.34 10.69 -4.51
N ALA A 3 -4.41 9.46 -5.01
CA ALA A 3 -5.41 8.52 -4.55
C ALA A 3 -5.11 8.09 -3.10
N LYS A 4 -6.16 7.80 -2.33
CA LYS A 4 -6.03 7.19 -1.01
C LYS A 4 -6.17 5.67 -1.15
N VAL A 5 -5.32 4.93 -0.47
CA VAL A 5 -5.40 3.47 -0.39
C VAL A 5 -5.43 3.05 1.06
N ARG A 6 -6.20 2.00 1.33
CA ARG A 6 -6.19 1.28 2.59
C ARG A 6 -5.22 0.12 2.44
N VAL A 7 -4.32 -0.02 3.39
CA VAL A 7 -3.30 -1.06 3.44
C VAL A 7 -3.52 -1.85 4.71
N THR A 8 -3.77 -3.15 4.56
CA THR A 8 -3.97 -4.09 5.67
C THR A 8 -2.78 -5.03 5.71
N HIS A 9 -2.13 -5.09 6.87
CA HIS A 9 -1.03 -5.99 7.17
C HIS A 9 -1.45 -6.89 8.35
N GLU A 10 -1.10 -8.17 8.30
CA GLU A 10 -1.57 -9.16 9.29
C GLU A 10 -1.21 -8.78 10.72
N GLU A 11 0.06 -8.43 10.98
CA GLU A 11 0.52 -8.03 12.32
C GLU A 11 0.31 -6.55 12.66
N LEU A 12 0.57 -5.64 11.72
CA LEU A 12 0.51 -4.19 11.96
C LEU A 12 -0.92 -3.63 11.96
N GLY A 13 -1.88 -4.35 11.37
CA GLY A 13 -3.26 -3.91 11.22
C GLY A 13 -3.51 -3.09 9.96
N GLU A 14 -4.49 -2.19 10.02
CA GLU A 14 -5.03 -1.48 8.87
C GLU A 14 -4.74 0.03 8.93
N PHE A 15 -4.29 0.58 7.80
CA PHE A 15 -3.88 1.98 7.67
C PHE A 15 -4.40 2.59 6.36
N VAL A 16 -4.52 3.92 6.30
CA VAL A 16 -4.89 4.64 5.08
C VAL A 16 -3.78 5.60 4.69
N PHE A 17 -3.25 5.44 3.47
CA PHE A 17 -2.12 6.22 2.95
C PHE A 17 -2.50 7.01 1.70
N SER A 18 -1.76 8.09 1.44
CA SER A 18 -1.71 8.70 0.12
C SER A 18 -0.78 7.89 -0.78
N THR A 19 -1.15 7.76 -2.05
CA THR A 19 -0.25 7.24 -3.08
C THR A 19 0.60 8.36 -3.67
N ARG A 20 1.85 8.05 -4.02
CA ARG A 20 2.70 8.92 -4.86
C ARG A 20 2.49 8.61 -6.33
N ASP A 21 2.56 7.33 -6.65
CA ASP A 21 2.42 6.79 -7.99
C ASP A 21 1.70 5.43 -7.95
N ILE A 22 1.00 5.15 -9.05
CA ILE A 22 0.29 3.90 -9.32
C ILE A 22 0.68 3.51 -10.75
N SER A 23 1.04 2.25 -10.93
CA SER A 23 1.44 1.67 -12.21
C SER A 23 0.86 0.26 -12.37
N ASP A 24 1.01 -0.33 -13.55
CA ASP A 24 0.57 -1.70 -13.83
C ASP A 24 1.33 -2.75 -13.00
N GLY A 25 2.51 -2.41 -12.47
CA GLY A 25 3.31 -3.30 -11.64
C GLY A 25 3.14 -3.09 -10.13
N GLY A 26 2.57 -1.96 -9.70
CA GLY A 26 2.51 -1.67 -8.26
C GLY A 26 2.17 -0.24 -7.89
N VAL A 27 2.24 0.03 -6.59
CA VAL A 27 1.84 1.29 -5.95
C VAL A 27 2.93 1.74 -4.99
N PHE A 28 3.24 3.03 -4.99
CA PHE A 28 4.05 3.63 -3.94
C PHE A 28 3.16 4.39 -2.95
N ILE A 29 3.21 4.01 -1.67
CA ILE A 29 2.51 4.68 -0.57
C ILE A 29 3.44 5.63 0.18
N VAL A 30 2.92 6.79 0.56
CA VAL A 30 3.63 7.78 1.37
C VAL A 30 3.28 7.55 2.85
N VAL A 31 4.30 7.47 3.69
CA VAL A 31 4.18 7.25 5.14
C VAL A 31 4.85 8.41 5.86
N ASP A 32 4.04 9.31 6.41
CA ASP A 32 4.55 10.54 7.07
C ASP A 32 4.96 10.30 8.53
N THR A 33 4.35 9.32 9.21
CA THR A 33 4.62 8.99 10.62
C THR A 33 4.38 7.51 10.92
N GLU A 34 5.19 6.95 11.83
CA GLU A 34 5.01 5.61 12.43
C GLU A 34 3.62 5.48 13.11
N PRO A 35 2.99 4.28 13.14
CA PRO A 35 3.63 2.96 13.40
C PRO A 35 3.74 1.98 12.21
N PHE A 36 3.44 2.39 10.97
CA PHE A 36 3.51 1.46 9.83
C PHE A 36 4.94 1.25 9.33
N ALA A 37 5.55 0.13 9.72
CA ALA A 37 6.93 -0.21 9.38
C ALA A 37 7.10 -1.69 8.98
N PRO A 38 6.44 -2.16 7.90
CA PRO A 38 6.64 -3.52 7.40
C PRO A 38 8.07 -3.74 6.89
N SER A 39 8.47 -4.99 6.83
CA SER A 39 9.72 -5.46 6.23
C SER A 39 9.58 -5.64 4.72
N ILE A 40 10.70 -5.57 3.99
CA ILE A 40 10.72 -5.99 2.58
C ILE A 40 10.42 -7.49 2.52
N GLY A 41 9.49 -7.87 1.66
CA GLY A 41 8.98 -9.23 1.52
C GLY A 41 7.64 -9.47 2.23
N ASP A 42 7.19 -8.55 3.08
CA ASP A 42 5.91 -8.72 3.78
C ASP A 42 4.74 -8.60 2.82
N SER A 43 3.74 -9.47 3.03
CA SER A 43 2.47 -9.46 2.30
C SER A 43 1.52 -8.43 2.91
N VAL A 44 0.87 -7.66 2.06
CA VAL A 44 -0.15 -6.68 2.43
C VAL A 44 -1.33 -6.73 1.47
N GLN A 45 -2.49 -6.35 1.95
CA GLN A 45 -3.68 -6.13 1.13
C GLN A 45 -3.91 -4.66 0.89
N VAL A 46 -4.19 -4.28 -0.35
CA VAL A 46 -4.37 -2.88 -0.76
C VAL A 46 -5.73 -2.68 -1.42
N GLN A 47 -6.45 -1.63 -1.01
CA GLN A 47 -7.73 -1.25 -1.60
C GLN A 47 -7.83 0.26 -1.82
N VAL A 48 -8.11 0.69 -3.04
CA VAL A 48 -8.38 2.10 -3.36
C VAL A 48 -9.64 2.59 -2.63
N GLN A 49 -9.55 3.77 -2.02
CA GLN A 49 -10.61 4.39 -1.24
C GLN A 49 -11.27 5.56 -1.98
N GLY A 50 -12.46 5.95 -1.52
CA GLY A 50 -13.17 7.13 -2.02
C GLY A 50 -13.95 6.91 -3.32
N LEU A 51 -14.14 5.65 -3.73
CA LEU A 51 -15.01 5.30 -4.86
C LEU A 51 -16.47 5.08 -4.39
N PRO A 52 -17.48 5.31 -5.24
CA PRO A 52 -18.90 5.06 -4.90
C PRO A 52 -19.21 3.61 -4.52
N VAL A 53 -18.39 2.67 -4.99
CA VAL A 53 -18.44 1.24 -4.70
C VAL A 53 -17.03 0.80 -4.28
N PRO A 54 -16.88 -0.12 -3.31
CA PRO A 54 -15.56 -0.59 -2.89
C PRO A 54 -14.74 -1.11 -4.08
N ALA A 55 -13.49 -0.64 -4.18
CA ALA A 55 -12.55 -1.20 -5.14
C ALA A 55 -12.23 -2.67 -4.80
N PRO A 56 -11.74 -3.48 -5.75
CA PRO A 56 -11.15 -4.77 -5.44
C PRO A 56 -10.03 -4.63 -4.40
N VAL A 57 -9.90 -5.63 -3.54
CA VAL A 57 -8.74 -5.79 -2.65
C VAL A 57 -7.67 -6.53 -3.45
N LEU A 58 -6.45 -6.02 -3.41
CA LEU A 58 -5.31 -6.52 -4.16
C LEU A 58 -4.27 -7.06 -3.18
N ASP A 59 -3.82 -8.30 -3.36
CA ASP A 59 -2.70 -8.86 -2.62
C ASP A 59 -1.37 -8.33 -3.21
N MET A 60 -0.53 -7.77 -2.36
CA MET A 60 0.72 -7.12 -2.73
C MET A 60 1.86 -7.50 -1.78
N VAL A 61 3.09 -7.28 -2.22
CA VAL A 61 4.31 -7.52 -1.45
C VAL A 61 5.11 -6.21 -1.34
N VAL A 62 5.66 -5.96 -0.15
CA VAL A 62 6.57 -4.84 0.07
C VAL A 62 7.91 -5.11 -0.63
N VAL A 63 8.24 -4.37 -1.67
CA VAL A 63 9.47 -4.59 -2.47
C VAL A 63 10.50 -3.50 -2.30
N ARG A 64 10.11 -2.35 -1.74
CA ARG A 64 11.02 -1.22 -1.52
C ARG A 64 10.65 -0.46 -0.26
N LYS A 65 11.67 -0.09 0.53
CA LYS A 65 11.56 0.89 1.63
C LYS A 65 12.35 2.14 1.29
N THR A 66 11.78 3.30 1.59
CA THR A 66 12.39 4.62 1.40
C THR A 66 12.11 5.48 2.62
N ASN A 67 12.74 6.66 2.71
CA ASN A 67 12.59 7.55 3.87
C ASN A 67 11.15 8.09 4.04
N ASP A 68 10.36 8.08 2.97
CA ASP A 68 9.05 8.73 2.88
C ASP A 68 7.93 7.74 2.52
N GLY A 69 8.22 6.43 2.49
CA GLY A 69 7.21 5.45 2.09
C GLY A 69 7.72 4.08 1.67
N PHE A 70 6.82 3.32 1.06
CA PHE A 70 7.03 1.95 0.62
C PHE A 70 6.54 1.73 -0.81
N GLY A 71 7.31 0.96 -1.57
CA GLY A 71 6.89 0.43 -2.86
C GLY A 71 6.25 -0.95 -2.66
N LEU A 72 5.04 -1.11 -3.18
CA LEU A 72 4.23 -2.32 -3.13
C LEU A 72 4.09 -2.87 -4.56
N GLN A 73 4.31 -4.16 -4.74
CA GLN A 73 4.16 -4.86 -6.03
C GLN A 73 3.04 -5.89 -5.94
N PHE A 74 2.30 -6.14 -7.02
CA PHE A 74 1.31 -7.23 -7.04
C PHE A 74 1.96 -8.58 -6.74
N ALA A 75 1.32 -9.40 -5.89
CA ALA A 75 1.89 -10.68 -5.46
C ALA A 75 1.98 -11.74 -6.58
N ASP A 76 1.14 -11.61 -7.63
CA ASP A 76 1.04 -12.57 -8.74
C ASP A 76 1.93 -12.21 -9.96
N GLN A 77 2.96 -11.37 -9.79
CA GLN A 77 3.89 -10.99 -10.86
C GLN A 77 5.24 -11.70 -10.80
#